data_AF-A0A8R2D7D4-F1
#
_entry.id   AF-A0A8R2D7D4-F1
#
_cell.length_a   1.000
_cell.length_b   1.000
_cell.length_c   1.000
_cell.angle_alpha   90.00
_cell.angle_beta   90.00
_cell.angle_gamma   90.00
#
_symmetry.space_group_name_H-M   'P 1'
#
loop_
_entity.id
_entity.type
_entity.pdbx_description
1 polymer ?
#
loop_
_entity_poly.entity_id
_entity_poly.type
_entity_poly.pdbx_seq_one_letter_code
_entity_poly.pdbx_strand_id
1 'polypeptide(L)'
;KEVVTNSNPGWMNNYRTYPITKVAPVLAILGAIIAIFSSSKAKAGLSFTGTSLMIVGAILTAGFALFPFLLPSSINPNSSLTMWDAVSSHLTLGVMTVAACIFVPLILIYTSWSYYKMWGVITNKHIESNSHSLY
;
A
#
# COMPACT_ATOMS: atom_id res chain seq x y z
N LYS A 1 7.48 32.81 -3.89
CA LYS A 1 7.03 31.84 -2.86
C LYS A 1 5.58 32.16 -2.56
N GLU A 2 4.66 31.59 -3.32
CA GLU A 2 3.23 31.74 -3.03
C GLU A 2 2.91 30.95 -1.77
N VAL A 3 2.28 31.66 -0.85
CA VAL A 3 2.04 31.22 0.51
C VAL A 3 0.83 30.29 0.47
N VAL A 4 1.03 28.99 0.71
CA VAL A 4 -0.08 28.05 0.99
C VAL A 4 -0.56 28.31 2.43
N THR A 5 -1.07 29.51 2.67
CA THR A 5 -1.76 29.90 3.90
C THR A 5 -3.21 30.16 3.54
N ASN A 6 -4.11 29.44 4.21
CA ASN A 6 -5.59 29.59 4.23
C ASN A 6 -6.44 28.55 3.51
N SER A 7 -5.92 27.37 3.20
CA SER A 7 -6.82 26.25 2.89
C SER A 7 -6.16 24.91 3.26
N ASN A 8 -6.20 24.55 4.55
CA ASN A 8 -6.40 23.13 4.86
C ASN A 8 -7.86 22.88 4.54
N PRO A 9 -8.21 22.36 3.35
CA PRO A 9 -9.60 22.27 2.94
C PRO A 9 -10.30 21.11 3.69
N GLY A 10 -9.61 20.51 4.67
CA GLY A 10 -9.92 19.27 5.33
C GLY A 10 -9.40 18.08 4.53
N TRP A 11 -9.00 17.02 5.23
CA TRP A 11 -8.60 15.73 4.65
C TRP A 11 -9.65 15.13 3.70
N MET A 12 -10.90 15.60 3.79
CA MET A 12 -12.01 15.15 2.94
C MET A 12 -12.09 15.87 1.59
N ASN A 13 -11.39 16.98 1.39
CA ASN A 13 -11.54 17.81 0.19
C ASN A 13 -11.07 17.12 -1.08
N ASN A 14 -10.00 16.34 -1.00
CA ASN A 14 -9.51 15.59 -2.16
C ASN A 14 -10.55 14.60 -2.69
N TYR A 15 -11.38 14.04 -1.81
CA TYR A 15 -12.51 13.19 -2.19
C TYR A 15 -13.67 13.94 -2.86
N ARG A 16 -13.80 15.25 -2.61
CA ARG A 16 -14.80 16.08 -3.28
C ARG A 16 -14.30 16.56 -4.63
N THR A 17 -13.06 17.01 -4.70
CA THR A 17 -12.41 17.55 -5.91
C THR A 17 -12.10 16.46 -6.93
N TYR A 18 -11.60 15.31 -6.48
CA TYR A 18 -11.24 14.17 -7.34
C TYR A 18 -12.07 12.95 -6.96
N PRO A 19 -13.25 12.74 -7.59
CA PRO A 19 -14.14 11.63 -7.25
C PRO A 19 -13.50 10.25 -7.33
N ILE A 20 -12.47 10.09 -8.19
CA ILE A 20 -11.72 8.84 -8.33
C ILE A 20 -11.00 8.41 -7.04
N THR A 21 -10.62 9.36 -6.17
CA THR A 21 -9.97 9.04 -4.89
C THR A 21 -10.90 8.29 -3.93
N LYS A 22 -12.24 8.40 -4.10
CA LYS A 22 -13.22 7.63 -3.33
C LYS A 22 -13.14 6.12 -3.57
N VAL A 23 -12.50 5.70 -4.67
CA VAL A 23 -12.26 4.27 -4.94
C VAL A 23 -11.42 3.65 -3.83
N ALA A 24 -10.46 4.37 -3.24
CA ALA A 24 -9.61 3.84 -2.18
C ALA A 24 -10.38 3.40 -0.92
N PRO A 25 -11.20 4.25 -0.27
CA PRO A 25 -11.96 3.84 0.91
C PRO A 25 -13.04 2.79 0.57
N VAL A 26 -13.63 2.87 -0.63
CA VAL A 26 -14.57 1.83 -1.11
C VAL A 26 -13.88 0.48 -1.23
N LEU A 27 -12.69 0.44 -1.83
CA LEU A 27 -11.89 -0.77 -1.98
C LEU A 27 -11.46 -1.35 -0.62
N ALA A 28 -11.15 -0.48 0.36
CA ALA A 28 -10.83 -0.90 1.72
C ALA A 28 -12.01 -1.62 2.39
N ILE A 29 -13.20 -1.01 2.32
CA ILE A 29 -14.44 -1.56 2.90
C ILE A 29 -14.84 -2.86 2.19
N LEU A 30 -14.79 -2.88 0.86
CA LEU A 30 -15.08 -4.08 0.07
C LEU A 30 -14.10 -5.21 0.38
N GLY A 31 -12.80 -4.92 0.51
CA GLY A 31 -11.79 -5.89 0.91
C GLY A 31 -12.09 -6.50 2.28
N ALA A 32 -12.47 -5.68 3.27
CA ALA A 32 -12.85 -6.14 4.60
C ALA A 32 -14.09 -7.04 4.57
N ILE A 33 -15.12 -6.66 3.81
CA ILE A 33 -16.35 -7.46 3.62
C ILE A 33 -15.99 -8.83 3.01
N ILE A 34 -15.20 -8.84 1.94
CA ILE A 34 -14.76 -10.08 1.27
C ILE A 34 -13.99 -10.97 2.25
N ALA A 35 -13.07 -10.40 3.03
CA ALA A 35 -12.29 -11.13 4.02
C ALA A 35 -13.19 -11.79 5.08
N ILE A 36 -14.16 -11.06 5.65
CA ILE A 36 -15.08 -11.58 6.68
C ILE A 36 -15.92 -12.72 6.10
N PHE A 37 -16.59 -12.50 4.96
CA PHE A 37 -17.46 -13.52 4.35
C PHE A 37 -16.69 -14.74 3.87
N SER A 38 -15.47 -14.56 3.37
CA SER A 38 -14.63 -15.66 2.89
C SER A 38 -14.04 -16.48 4.04
N SER A 39 -13.70 -15.83 5.16
CA SER A 39 -13.26 -16.48 6.38
C SER A 39 -14.33 -17.43 6.93
N SER A 40 -15.59 -16.98 6.98
CA SER A 40 -16.73 -17.82 7.41
C SER A 40 -16.98 -19.04 6.50
N LYS A 41 -16.50 -19.02 5.25
CA LYS A 41 -16.68 -20.10 4.27
C LYS A 41 -15.44 -20.99 4.10
N ALA A 42 -14.44 -20.85 4.97
CA ALA A 42 -13.16 -21.58 4.91
C ALA A 42 -12.42 -21.45 3.56
N LYS A 43 -12.68 -20.38 2.79
CA LYS A 43 -12.00 -20.12 1.51
C LYS A 43 -10.77 -19.26 1.76
N ALA A 44 -9.65 -19.90 2.09
CA ALA A 44 -8.41 -19.21 2.47
C ALA A 44 -7.89 -18.25 1.38
N GLY A 45 -7.91 -18.65 0.10
CA GLY A 45 -7.44 -17.81 -1.00
C GLY A 45 -8.20 -16.50 -1.16
N LEU A 46 -9.53 -16.56 -1.09
CA LEU A 46 -10.39 -15.38 -1.18
C LEU A 46 -10.27 -14.47 0.06
N SER A 47 -10.07 -15.08 1.24
CA SER A 47 -9.82 -14.32 2.47
C SER A 47 -8.51 -13.53 2.38
N PHE A 48 -7.44 -14.16 1.88
CA PHE A 48 -6.14 -13.52 1.64
C PHE A 48 -6.22 -12.36 0.64
N THR A 49 -6.93 -12.55 -0.48
CA THR A 49 -7.12 -11.45 -1.44
C THR A 49 -7.94 -10.30 -0.83
N GLY A 50 -8.95 -10.60 0.00
CA GLY A 50 -9.76 -9.59 0.67
C GLY A 50 -8.95 -8.75 1.66
N THR A 51 -8.12 -9.38 2.49
CA THR A 51 -7.24 -8.66 3.42
C THR A 51 -6.17 -7.86 2.70
N SER A 52 -5.61 -8.37 1.60
CA SER A 52 -4.67 -7.62 0.76
C SER A 52 -5.31 -6.35 0.18
N LEU A 53 -6.51 -6.46 -0.43
CA LEU A 53 -7.26 -5.30 -0.94
C LEU A 53 -7.60 -4.30 0.17
N MET A 54 -8.01 -4.80 1.34
CA MET A 54 -8.31 -3.95 2.49
C MET A 54 -7.10 -3.08 2.90
N ILE A 55 -5.92 -3.69 3.00
CA ILE A 55 -4.67 -3.00 3.35
C ILE A 55 -4.32 -1.95 2.29
N VAL A 56 -4.36 -2.33 1.00
CA VAL A 56 -4.08 -1.41 -0.10
C VAL A 56 -5.05 -0.22 -0.08
N GLY A 57 -6.35 -0.48 0.06
CA GLY A 57 -7.36 0.56 0.12
C GLY A 57 -7.18 1.49 1.33
N ALA A 58 -6.83 0.95 2.50
CA ALA A 58 -6.59 1.75 3.70
C ALA A 58 -5.38 2.68 3.54
N ILE A 59 -4.27 2.17 3.01
CA ILE A 59 -3.06 2.97 2.76
C ILE A 59 -3.34 4.06 1.72
N LEU A 60 -4.02 3.73 0.61
CA LEU A 60 -4.38 4.71 -0.42
C LEU A 60 -5.34 5.78 0.13
N THR A 61 -6.26 5.42 1.02
CA THR A 61 -7.18 6.37 1.67
C THR A 61 -6.40 7.38 2.51
N ALA A 62 -5.42 6.92 3.29
CA ALA A 62 -4.55 7.83 4.04
C ALA A 62 -3.73 8.72 3.08
N GLY A 63 -3.15 8.15 2.02
CA GLY A 63 -2.38 8.90 1.03
C GLY A 63 -3.18 9.99 0.31
N PHE A 64 -4.38 9.67 -0.17
CA PHE A 64 -5.25 10.65 -0.83
C PHE A 64 -5.86 11.66 0.13
N ALA A 65 -6.08 11.30 1.39
CA ALA A 65 -6.44 12.27 2.41
C ALA A 65 -5.31 13.28 2.59
N LEU A 66 -4.07 12.80 2.76
CA LEU A 66 -2.92 13.62 3.13
C LEU A 66 -2.41 14.52 2.00
N PHE A 67 -2.56 14.11 0.74
CA PHE A 67 -2.10 14.88 -0.42
C PHE A 67 -2.58 16.35 -0.38
N PRO A 68 -1.73 17.37 -0.63
CA PRO A 68 -0.32 17.31 -1.04
C PRO A 68 0.68 17.29 0.13
N PHE A 69 0.21 17.19 1.37
CA PHE A 69 1.05 17.18 2.57
C PHE A 69 1.56 15.78 2.89
N LEU A 70 2.84 15.67 3.25
CA LEU A 70 3.43 14.44 3.79
C LEU A 70 3.48 14.53 5.32
N LEU A 71 3.95 15.66 5.85
CA LEU A 71 4.02 15.93 7.28
C LEU A 71 3.58 17.38 7.54
N PRO A 72 2.33 17.60 7.99
CA PRO A 72 1.86 18.94 8.37
C PRO A 72 2.50 19.37 9.69
N SER A 73 2.98 20.61 9.75
CA SER A 73 3.50 21.19 11.00
C SER A 73 2.37 21.82 11.81
N SER A 74 2.31 21.50 13.11
CA SER A 74 1.33 22.09 14.04
C SER A 74 1.76 23.45 14.60
N ILE A 75 3.05 23.79 14.54
CA ILE A 75 3.62 25.01 15.15
C ILE A 75 3.77 26.13 14.12
N ASN A 76 4.19 25.82 12.90
CA ASN A 76 4.32 26.79 11.82
C ASN A 76 3.86 26.18 10.49
N PRO A 77 2.71 26.61 9.94
CA PRO A 77 2.17 26.09 8.69
C PRO A 77 3.16 26.18 7.51
N ASN A 78 4.06 27.18 7.51
CA ASN A 78 5.08 27.37 6.48
C ASN A 78 6.21 26.34 6.50
N SER A 79 6.34 25.56 7.57
CA SER A 79 7.33 24.48 7.69
C SER A 79 6.71 23.10 7.41
N SER A 80 5.52 23.05 6.82
CA SER A 80 4.89 21.79 6.43
C SER A 80 5.62 21.17 5.25
N LEU A 81 5.95 19.88 5.33
CA LEU A 81 6.58 19.16 4.21
C LEU A 81 5.49 18.75 3.22
N THR A 82 5.53 19.36 2.05
CA THR A 82 4.68 19.02 0.91
C THR A 82 5.41 18.09 -0.05
N MET A 83 4.67 17.40 -0.93
CA MET A 83 5.25 16.59 -2.01
C MET A 83 6.21 17.40 -2.90
N TRP A 84 6.00 18.71 -3.02
CA TRP A 84 6.78 19.58 -3.91
C TRP A 84 8.11 20.02 -3.31
N ASP A 85 8.17 20.15 -1.98
CA ASP A 85 9.37 20.61 -1.27
C ASP A 85 10.21 19.45 -0.71
N ALA A 86 9.61 18.26 -0.55
CA ALA A 86 10.26 17.09 0.06
C ALA A 86 10.98 16.17 -0.95
N VAL A 87 10.97 16.49 -2.24
CA VAL A 87 11.60 15.67 -3.28
C VAL A 87 13.09 15.99 -3.45
N SER A 88 13.89 14.95 -3.70
CA SER A 88 15.30 15.07 -4.07
C SER A 88 15.49 15.83 -5.39
N SER A 89 16.74 16.19 -5.70
CA SER A 89 17.09 16.81 -6.99
C SER A 89 16.64 15.94 -8.17
N HIS A 90 16.33 16.60 -9.30
CA HIS A 90 15.80 15.93 -10.50
C HIS A 90 16.70 14.80 -11.01
N LEU A 91 18.02 14.95 -10.90
CA LEU A 91 18.98 13.93 -11.31
C LEU A 91 18.88 12.69 -10.42
N THR A 92 18.89 12.86 -9.09
CA THR A 92 18.79 11.73 -8.15
C THR A 92 17.42 11.04 -8.26
N LEU A 93 16.33 11.80 -8.38
CA LEU A 93 15.00 11.25 -8.56
C LEU A 93 14.91 10.41 -9.84
N GLY A 94 15.41 10.92 -10.97
CA GLY A 94 15.41 10.21 -12.25
C GLY A 94 16.19 8.89 -12.17
N VAL A 95 17.40 8.90 -11.57
CA VAL A 95 18.20 7.68 -11.39
C VAL A 95 17.46 6.67 -10.52
N MET A 96 16.86 7.09 -9.40
CA MET A 96 16.08 6.21 -8.52
C MET A 96 14.82 5.65 -9.20
N THR A 97 14.13 6.44 -10.04
CA THR A 97 12.98 5.95 -10.81
C THR A 97 13.40 4.88 -11.82
N VAL A 98 14.49 5.10 -12.56
CA VAL A 98 15.02 4.09 -13.51
C VAL A 98 15.41 2.81 -12.76
N ALA A 99 16.09 2.93 -11.63
CA ALA A 99 16.43 1.79 -10.78
C ALA A 99 15.17 1.05 -10.31
N ALA A 100 14.17 1.77 -9.78
CA ALA A 100 12.91 1.17 -9.34
C ALA A 100 12.17 0.46 -10.49
N CYS A 101 12.14 1.04 -11.69
CA CYS A 101 11.54 0.44 -12.87
C CYS A 101 12.19 -0.89 -13.30
N ILE A 102 13.48 -1.10 -13.00
CA ILE A 102 14.19 -2.34 -13.34
C ILE A 102 14.08 -3.34 -12.18
N PHE A 103 14.40 -2.91 -10.96
CA PHE A 103 14.52 -3.81 -9.82
C PHE A 103 13.17 -4.25 -9.25
N VAL A 104 12.14 -3.38 -9.22
CA VAL A 104 10.83 -3.76 -8.68
C VAL A 104 10.19 -4.91 -9.47
N PRO A 105 10.12 -4.87 -10.82
CA PRO A 105 9.60 -6.00 -11.58
C PRO A 105 10.44 -7.27 -11.42
N LEU A 106 11.77 -7.15 -11.38
CA LEU A 106 12.66 -8.30 -11.20
C LEU A 106 12.42 -8.98 -9.85
N ILE A 107 12.32 -8.21 -8.78
CA ILE A 107 12.01 -8.72 -7.43
C ILE A 107 10.65 -9.41 -7.43
N LEU A 108 9.62 -8.79 -8.01
CA LEU A 108 8.27 -9.39 -8.07
C LEU A 108 8.25 -10.71 -8.85
N ILE A 109 8.99 -10.82 -9.95
CA ILE A 109 9.12 -12.07 -10.72
C ILE A 109 9.76 -13.16 -9.84
N TYR A 110 10.88 -12.85 -9.19
CA TYR A 110 11.58 -13.81 -8.34
C TYR A 110 10.73 -14.26 -7.14
N THR A 111 10.10 -13.30 -6.45
CA THR A 111 9.20 -13.60 -5.33
C THR A 111 8.03 -14.45 -5.79
N SER A 112 7.40 -14.13 -6.93
CA SER A 112 6.28 -14.92 -7.48
C SER A 112 6.72 -16.34 -7.84
N TRP A 113 7.90 -16.51 -8.44
CA TRP A 113 8.46 -17.82 -8.74
C TRP A 113 8.75 -18.63 -7.48
N SER A 114 9.28 -17.99 -6.42
CA SER A 114 9.52 -18.64 -5.13
C SER A 114 8.22 -19.14 -4.49
N TYR A 115 7.16 -18.30 -4.46
CA TYR A 115 5.83 -18.71 -4.01
C TYR A 115 5.25 -19.86 -4.83
N TYR A 116 5.44 -19.83 -6.15
CA TYR A 116 5.02 -20.93 -7.03
C TYR A 116 5.80 -22.22 -6.74
N LYS A 117 7.11 -22.13 -6.50
CA LYS A 117 7.96 -23.31 -6.24
C LYS A 117 7.66 -23.96 -4.89
N MET A 118 7.32 -23.17 -3.88
CA MET A 118 6.93 -23.64 -2.54
C MET A 118 5.43 -23.94 -2.41
N TRP A 119 4.71 -24.00 -3.53
CA TRP A 119 3.27 -24.19 -3.48
C TRP A 119 2.91 -25.59 -2.97
N GLY A 120 2.31 -25.66 -1.79
CA GLY A 120 1.85 -26.89 -1.18
C GLY A 120 1.28 -26.66 0.22
N VAL A 121 0.44 -27.59 0.68
CA VAL A 121 -0.07 -27.56 2.06
C VAL A 121 0.91 -28.35 2.94
N ILE A 122 1.47 -27.69 3.96
CA ILE A 122 2.32 -28.36 4.93
C ILE A 122 1.43 -29.16 5.89
N THR A 123 1.60 -30.49 5.89
CA THR A 123 0.87 -31.42 6.77
C THR A 123 1.81 -31.91 7.88
N ASN A 124 1.28 -32.30 9.04
CA ASN A 124 2.08 -32.84 10.15
C ASN A 124 3.03 -33.98 9.73
N LYS A 125 2.57 -34.88 8.84
CA LYS A 125 3.41 -35.96 8.26
C LYS A 125 4.63 -35.44 7.48
N HIS A 126 4.49 -34.27 6.84
CA HIS A 126 5.59 -33.61 6.12
C HIS A 126 6.63 -33.05 7.09
N ILE A 127 6.17 -32.60 8.26
CA ILE A 127 7.03 -32.11 9.35
C ILE A 127 7.78 -33.27 10.00
N GLU A 128 7.09 -34.37 10.29
CA GLU A 128 7.69 -35.56 10.92
C GLU A 128 8.74 -36.24 10.02
N SER A 129 8.53 -36.26 8.71
CA SER A 129 9.46 -36.87 7.74
C SER A 129 10.70 -36.01 7.44
N ASN A 130 10.65 -34.70 7.69
CA ASN A 130 11.72 -33.76 7.34
C ASN A 130 12.18 -32.93 8.56
N SER A 131 12.05 -33.48 9.76
CA SER A 131 12.24 -32.79 11.05
C SER A 131 13.62 -32.12 11.21
N HIS A 132 14.67 -32.67 10.59
CA HIS A 132 16.04 -32.14 10.66
C HIS A 132 16.39 -31.09 9.59
N SER A 133 15.48 -30.78 8.66
CA SER A 133 15.75 -29.88 7.52
C SER A 133 14.79 -28.68 7.41
N LEU A 134 13.75 -28.65 8.24
CA LEU A 134 12.67 -27.66 8.14
C LEU A 134 12.93 -26.35 8.91
N TYR A 135 14.02 -26.28 9.67
CA TYR A 135 14.52 -25.10 10.40
C TYR A 135 16.04 -25.19 10.54
#